data_AF-A0A8H6C2A4-F1
#
_entry.id   AF-A0A8H6C2A4-F1
#
_cell.length_a   1.000
_cell.length_b   1.000
_cell.length_c   1.000
_cell.angle_alpha   90.00
_cell.angle_beta   90.00
_cell.angle_gamma   90.00
#
_symmetry.space_group_name_H-M   'P 1'
#
loop_
_entity.id
_entity.type
_entity.pdbx_description
1 polymer ?
#
loop_
_entity_poly.entity_id
_entity_poly.type
_entity_poly.pdbx_seq_one_letter_code
_entity_poly.pdbx_strand_id
1 'polypeptide(L)'
;MSASREMESEADHIGCELLARACFNPQESINFWHRMSQAEKKAAGIVSQEGGYLNTWEFFSTHPATSRRIADIQKWMPQLLQIRESSGCYEYGRFYNFNKSYFSH
;
A
#
# COMPACT_ATOMS: atom_id res chain seq x y z
N MET A 1 0.17 -23.37 0.68
CA MET A 1 -0.60 -23.21 -0.57
C MET A 1 -0.14 -21.93 -1.22
N SER A 2 0.33 -21.95 -2.47
CA SER A 2 0.65 -20.72 -3.22
C SER A 2 -0.67 -20.05 -3.60
N ALA A 3 -0.89 -18.79 -3.25
CA ALA A 3 -2.04 -18.05 -3.75
C ALA A 3 -1.96 -17.95 -5.29
N SER A 4 -3.09 -18.08 -5.98
CA SER A 4 -3.18 -17.80 -7.42
C SER A 4 -2.75 -16.35 -7.65
N ARG A 5 -1.98 -16.11 -8.72
CA ARG A 5 -1.53 -14.76 -9.11
C ARG A 5 -2.69 -13.77 -9.26
N GLU A 6 -3.86 -14.27 -9.64
CA GLU A 6 -5.09 -13.50 -9.79
C GLU A 6 -5.65 -13.07 -8.43
N MET A 7 -5.67 -13.98 -7.44
CA MET A 7 -6.13 -13.67 -6.09
C MET A 7 -5.23 -12.63 -5.41
N GLU A 8 -3.91 -12.70 -5.64
CA GLU A 8 -2.97 -11.69 -5.13
C GLU A 8 -3.21 -10.31 -5.74
N SER A 9 -3.46 -10.25 -7.05
CA SER A 9 -3.76 -8.99 -7.72
C SER A 9 -5.09 -8.41 -7.25
N GLU A 10 -6.12 -9.24 -7.07
CA GLU A 10 -7.41 -8.82 -6.51
C GLU A 10 -7.27 -8.31 -5.07
N ALA A 11 -6.54 -9.04 -4.23
CA ALA A 11 -6.28 -8.62 -2.85
C ALA A 11 -5.54 -7.27 -2.79
N ASP A 12 -4.51 -7.07 -3.63
CA ASP A 12 -3.79 -5.81 -3.73
C ASP A 12 -4.69 -4.67 -4.19
N HIS A 13 -5.59 -4.92 -5.15
CA HIS A 13 -6.54 -3.93 -5.66
C HIS A 13 -7.50 -3.47 -4.57
N ILE A 14 -8.21 -4.43 -3.94
CA ILE A 14 -9.17 -4.16 -2.86
C ILE A 14 -8.47 -3.47 -1.69
N GLY A 15 -7.29 -3.95 -1.31
CA GLY A 15 -6.49 -3.35 -0.24
C GLY A 15 -6.14 -1.88 -0.53
N CYS A 16 -5.70 -1.58 -1.75
CA CYS A 16 -5.40 -0.20 -2.16
C CYS A 16 -6.65 0.69 -2.13
N GLU A 17 -7.81 0.19 -2.57
CA GLU A 17 -9.04 0.97 -2.50
C GLU A 17 -9.49 1.23 -1.06
N LEU A 18 -9.35 0.25 -0.16
CA LEU A 18 -9.66 0.42 1.26
C LEU A 18 -8.76 1.48 1.89
N LEU A 19 -7.46 1.48 1.57
CA LEU A 19 -6.53 2.52 2.01
C LEU A 19 -6.93 3.90 1.49
N ALA A 20 -7.32 4.00 0.23
CA ALA A 20 -7.80 5.24 -0.37
C ALA A 20 -9.05 5.77 0.34
N ARG A 21 -10.03 4.90 0.61
CA ARG A 21 -11.27 5.22 1.36
C ARG A 21 -10.98 5.64 2.81
N ALA A 22 -9.96 5.03 3.42
CA ALA A 22 -9.47 5.39 4.75
C ALA A 22 -8.55 6.64 4.75
N CYS A 23 -8.49 7.39 3.65
CA CYS A 23 -7.76 8.64 3.51
C CYS A 23 -6.23 8.54 3.51
N PHE A 24 -5.65 7.33 3.44
CA PHE A 24 -4.22 7.15 3.22
C PHE A 24 -3.81 7.61 1.82
N ASN A 25 -2.56 8.06 1.66
CA ASN A 25 -2.03 8.39 0.35
C ASN A 25 -1.76 7.10 -0.47
N PRO A 26 -2.49 6.83 -1.57
CA PRO A 26 -2.33 5.59 -2.33
C PRO A 26 -0.94 5.46 -2.96
N GLN A 27 -0.23 6.56 -3.18
CA GLN A 27 1.15 6.57 -3.70
C GLN A 27 2.14 5.87 -2.76
N GLU A 28 1.88 5.88 -1.45
CA GLU A 28 2.75 5.19 -0.49
C GLU A 28 2.72 3.67 -0.63
N SER A 29 1.69 3.12 -1.28
CA SER A 29 1.61 1.68 -1.60
C SER A 29 2.76 1.25 -2.52
N ILE A 30 3.17 2.11 -3.46
CA ILE A 30 4.33 1.84 -4.33
C ILE A 30 5.61 1.76 -3.51
N ASN A 31 5.82 2.73 -2.60
CA ASN A 31 6.97 2.76 -1.71
C ASN A 31 7.00 1.54 -0.78
N PHE A 32 5.84 1.12 -0.27
CA PHE A 32 5.69 -0.08 0.53
C PHE A 32 6.18 -1.33 -0.22
N TRP A 33 5.71 -1.54 -1.45
CA TRP A 33 6.12 -2.70 -2.24
C TRP A 33 7.58 -2.65 -2.69
N HIS A 34 8.15 -1.46 -2.91
CA HIS A 34 9.59 -1.32 -3.08
C HIS A 34 10.39 -1.76 -1.85
N ARG A 35 9.96 -1.37 -0.64
CA ARG A 35 10.58 -1.83 0.61
C ARG A 35 10.41 -3.33 0.80
N MET A 36 9.24 -3.86 0.44
CA MET A 36 8.94 -5.30 0.51
C MET A 36 9.86 -6.12 -0.40
N SER A 37 10.04 -5.70 -1.66
CA SER A 37 10.96 -6.36 -2.60
C SER A 37 12.42 -6.32 -2.12
N GLN A 38 12.85 -5.22 -1.49
CA GLN A 38 14.18 -5.15 -0.88
C GLN A 38 14.32 -6.08 0.33
N ALA A 39 13.29 -6.18 1.16
CA ALA A 39 13.28 -7.07 2.31
C ALA A 39 13.29 -8.55 1.89
N GLU A 40 12.52 -8.93 0.88
CA GLU A 40 12.52 -10.28 0.30
C GLU A 40 13.91 -10.66 -0.23
N LYS A 41 14.57 -9.75 -0.98
CA LYS A 41 15.94 -9.96 -1.47
C LYS A 41 16.95 -10.12 -0.34
N LYS A 42 16.83 -9.33 0.74
CA LYS A 42 17.68 -9.47 1.92
C LYS A 42 17.43 -10.80 2.63
N ALA A 43 16.18 -11.21 2.78
CA ALA A 43 15.82 -12.49 3.38
C ALA A 43 16.35 -13.68 2.56
N ALA A 44 16.29 -13.60 1.22
CA ALA A 44 16.87 -14.61 0.33
C ALA A 44 18.41 -14.72 0.42
N GLY A 45 19.09 -13.64 0.84
CA GLY A 45 20.54 -13.63 1.10
C GLY A 45 20.95 -13.99 2.54
N ILE A 46 19.99 -14.05 3.47
CA ILE A 46 20.19 -14.44 4.87
C ILE A 46 19.63 -15.86 5.04
N VAL A 47 20.33 -16.85 4.49
CA VAL A 47 20.09 -18.28 4.82
C VAL A 47 20.89 -18.70 6.06
N SER A 48 21.62 -17.78 6.69
CA SER A 48 22.39 -18.06 7.90
C SER A 48 22.30 -16.93 8.90
N GLN A 49 21.25 -16.92 9.73
CA GLN A 49 21.47 -16.74 11.16
C GLN A 49 20.22 -17.13 11.96
N GLU A 50 20.47 -18.03 12.89
CA GLU A 50 19.53 -18.60 13.84
C GLU A 50 18.80 -17.52 14.63
N GLY A 51 17.48 -17.69 14.77
CA GLY A 51 16.67 -17.01 15.80
C GLY A 51 15.93 -15.75 15.36
N GLY A 52 14.65 -15.90 14.99
CA GLY A 52 13.65 -14.82 15.06
C GLY A 52 12.84 -14.52 13.79
N TYR A 53 13.22 -15.04 12.63
CA TYR A 53 12.67 -14.65 11.32
C TYR A 53 11.60 -15.60 10.71
N LEU A 54 11.08 -16.59 11.46
CA LEU A 54 10.23 -17.64 10.88
C LEU A 54 8.97 -17.09 10.17
N ASN A 55 8.39 -16.00 10.65
CA ASN A 55 7.11 -15.48 10.15
C ASN A 55 7.26 -14.66 8.86
N THR A 56 8.36 -13.92 8.70
CA THR A 56 8.61 -13.07 7.52
C THR A 56 8.96 -13.94 6.30
N TRP A 57 9.67 -15.05 6.52
CA TRP A 57 9.98 -16.00 5.45
C TRP A 57 8.73 -16.72 4.93
N GLU A 58 7.82 -17.13 5.81
CA GLU A 58 6.55 -17.73 5.44
C GLU A 58 5.65 -16.75 4.67
N PHE A 59 5.65 -15.48 5.07
CA PHE A 59 4.97 -14.41 4.34
C PHE A 59 5.50 -14.25 2.91
N PHE A 60 6.82 -14.16 2.71
CA PHE A 60 7.40 -14.06 1.36
C PHE A 60 7.18 -15.32 0.52
N SER A 61 7.13 -16.48 1.16
CA SER A 61 6.86 -17.76 0.48
C SER A 61 5.42 -17.85 -0.07
N THR A 62 4.47 -17.21 0.60
CA THR A 62 3.04 -17.21 0.22
C THR A 62 2.65 -15.99 -0.61
N HIS A 63 3.31 -14.85 -0.37
CA HIS A 63 3.06 -13.55 -1.01
C HIS A 63 4.38 -12.93 -1.53
N PRO A 64 4.90 -13.37 -2.68
CA PRO A 64 6.15 -12.85 -3.24
C PRO A 64 5.99 -11.39 -3.70
N ALA A 65 7.01 -10.57 -3.44
CA ALA A 65 7.01 -9.16 -3.83
C ALA A 65 7.51 -9.01 -5.27
N THR A 66 6.57 -9.05 -6.22
CA THR A 66 6.90 -8.98 -7.65
C THR A 66 6.84 -7.56 -8.19
N SER A 67 7.66 -7.27 -9.21
CA SER A 67 7.59 -6.00 -9.97
C SER A 67 6.22 -5.77 -10.62
N ARG A 68 5.48 -6.86 -10.91
CA ARG A 68 4.13 -6.80 -11.44
C ARG A 68 3.15 -6.10 -10.50
N ARG A 69 3.22 -6.34 -9.19
CA ARG A 69 2.36 -5.68 -8.19
C ARG A 69 2.51 -4.15 -8.27
N ILE A 70 3.74 -3.67 -8.37
CA ILE A 70 4.02 -2.23 -8.51
C ILE A 70 3.41 -1.68 -9.80
N ALA A 71 3.55 -2.39 -10.92
CA ALA A 71 2.96 -1.98 -12.20
C ALA A 71 1.42 -1.96 -12.16
N ASP A 72 0.80 -2.95 -11.52
CA ASP A 72 -0.65 -3.02 -11.35
C ASP A 72 -1.17 -1.85 -10.48
N ILE A 73 -0.49 -1.55 -9.37
CA ILE A 73 -0.83 -0.41 -8.50
C ILE A 73 -0.66 0.92 -9.23
N GLN A 74 0.41 1.08 -10.03
CA GLN A 74 0.61 2.26 -10.87
C GLN A 74 -0.54 2.44 -11.87
N LYS A 75 -1.03 1.34 -12.47
CA LYS A 75 -2.18 1.35 -13.36
C LYS A 75 -3.47 1.77 -12.66
N TRP A 76 -3.68 1.36 -11.41
CA TRP A 76 -4.86 1.73 -10.61
C TRP A 76 -4.78 3.13 -9.99
N MET A 77 -3.60 3.75 -9.96
CA MET A 77 -3.35 5.02 -9.27
C MET A 77 -4.38 6.12 -9.57
N PRO A 78 -4.79 6.37 -10.83
CA PRO A 78 -5.79 7.40 -11.12
C PRO A 78 -7.13 7.12 -10.43
N GLN A 79 -7.59 5.87 -10.44
CA GLN A 79 -8.82 5.44 -9.79
C GLN A 79 -8.71 5.54 -8.26
N LEU A 80 -7.58 5.13 -7.69
CA LEU A 80 -7.35 5.19 -6.24
C LEU A 80 -7.35 6.64 -5.72
N LEU A 81 -6.75 7.57 -6.47
CA LEU A 81 -6.79 8.99 -6.13
C LEU A 81 -8.22 9.55 -6.19
N GLN A 82 -9.00 9.16 -7.19
CA GLN A 82 -10.40 9.53 -7.30
C GLN A 82 -11.24 8.99 -6.13
N ILE A 83 -11.03 7.72 -5.73
CA ILE A 83 -11.70 7.11 -4.58
C ILE A 83 -11.36 7.87 -3.29
N ARG A 84 -10.09 8.23 -3.09
CA ARG A 84 -9.67 9.02 -1.93
C ARG A 84 -10.33 10.39 -1.90
N GLU A 85 -10.40 11.07 -3.04
CA GLU A 85 -11.05 12.38 -3.13
C GLU A 85 -12.56 12.30 -2.85
N SER A 86 -13.24 11.31 -3.44
CA SER A 86 -14.68 11.12 -3.26
C SER A 86 -15.07 10.62 -1.87
N SER A 87 -14.11 10.06 -1.11
CA SER A 87 -14.33 9.60 0.27
C SER A 87 -14.34 10.74 1.31
N GLY A 88 -14.35 12.00 0.89
CA GLY A 88 -14.46 13.15 1.80
C GLY A 88 -13.19 13.42 2.62
N CYS A 89 -12.06 12.85 2.23
CA CYS A 89 -10.79 12.95 2.98
C CYS A 89 -10.23 14.37 3.11
N TYR A 90 -10.74 15.32 2.31
CA TYR A 90 -10.39 16.75 2.36
C TYR A 90 -11.47 17.61 3.04
N GLU A 91 -12.61 17.05 3.41
CA GLU A 91 -13.78 17.78 3.90
C GLU A 91 -13.55 18.38 5.29
N TYR A 92 -12.85 17.65 6.18
CA TYR A 92 -12.51 18.14 7.53
C TYR A 92 -11.49 19.29 7.52
N GLY A 93 -10.55 19.28 6.57
CA GLY A 93 -9.54 20.34 6.40
C GLY A 93 -10.11 21.63 5.81
N ARG A 94 -11.19 21.54 5.04
CA ARG A 94 -11.85 22.69 4.40
C ARG A 94 -12.52 23.60 5.45
N PHE A 95 -13.17 23.02 6.47
CA PHE A 95 -13.74 23.79 7.59
C PHE A 95 -12.67 24.45 8.46
N TYR A 96 -11.56 23.76 8.73
CA TYR A 96 -10.46 24.32 9.54
C TYR A 96 -9.77 25.50 8.83
N ASN A 97 -9.49 25.37 7.54
CA ASN A 97 -8.90 26.46 6.75
C ASN A 97 -9.86 27.63 6.53
N PHE A 98 -11.17 27.37 6.36
CA PHE A 98 -12.18 28.43 6.30
C PHE A 98 -12.25 29.21 7.62
N ASN A 99 -12.33 28.52 8.76
CA ASN A 99 -12.37 29.15 10.08
C ASN A 99 -11.09 29.98 10.33
N LYS A 100 -9.92 29.42 10.03
CA LYS A 100 -8.65 30.15 10.16
C LYS A 100 -8.55 31.36 9.23
N SER A 101 -9.09 31.29 8.01
CA SER A 101 -9.11 32.44 7.08
C SER A 101 -10.11 33.51 7.48
N TYR A 102 -11.27 33.13 8.04
CA TYR A 102 -12.39 34.03 8.28
C TYR A 102 -12.28 34.76 9.63
N PHE A 103 -11.70 34.12 10.65
CA PHE A 103 -11.51 34.69 11.99
C PHE A 103 -10.07 35.17 12.26
N SER A 104 -9.22 35.24 11.23
CA SER A 104 -7.85 35.78 11.29
C SER A 104 -7.77 37.28 10.97
N HIS A 105 -8.91 37.98 10.92
CA HIS A 105 -8.98 39.43 10.80
C HIS A 105 -9.37 40.06 12.12
#